data_AF-A0A1F5GPK9-F1
#
_entry.id   AF-A0A1F5GPK9-F1
#
_cell.length_a   1.000
_cell.length_b   1.000
_cell.length_c   1.000
_cell.angle_alpha   90.00
_cell.angle_beta   90.00
_cell.angle_gamma   90.00
#
_symmetry.space_group_name_H-M   'P 1'
#
loop_
_entity.id
_entity.type
_entity.pdbx_description
1 polymer ?
#
loop_
_entity_poly.entity_id
_entity_poly.type
_entity_poly.pdbx_seq_one_letter_code
_entity_poly.pdbx_strand_id
1 'polypeptide(L)'
;MKIKKNDKAYLQDLKIDIQTSKDVFYQELALLFDKQQFLNLLSDLRQTYKVVDLFPLNDFEEELDTHLHDNHFEESVNVNLSKYYKAKELKKSFPDFYSFLSDENNMPEMLDAECNLICFEFNRPPYFVEAIEQAIFCGAVDDTHFKPTEAKVINFEEMGAWSTLERVAIFVSPTSTYEDVKEEFRKAKELMKSDKRLSYYQPRVDLAPNIRKYRDWYWKRIQGRTYQVIADEWVEKHENETTTYLDVLKAVKTYEKLLAS
;
A
#
# COMPACT_ATOMS: atom_id res chain seq x y z
N MET A 1 21.04 3.44 38.86
CA MET A 1 20.03 3.79 39.89
C MET A 1 18.96 2.70 39.87
N LYS A 2 18.73 1.97 40.97
CA LYS A 2 17.79 0.82 40.97
C LYS A 2 16.35 1.31 41.11
N ILE A 3 15.62 1.35 39.99
CA ILE A 3 14.19 1.71 39.93
C ILE A 3 13.38 0.56 40.58
N LYS A 4 12.53 0.90 41.57
CA LYS A 4 11.64 -0.07 42.23
C LYS A 4 10.50 -0.44 41.26
N LYS A 5 10.30 -1.74 41.05
CA LYS A 5 9.38 -2.41 40.09
C LYS A 5 7.90 -1.99 40.09
N ASN A 6 7.46 -1.06 40.94
CA ASN A 6 6.05 -0.64 41.06
C ASN A 6 5.82 0.86 40.82
N ASP A 7 6.85 1.63 40.48
CA ASP A 7 6.67 3.04 40.14
C ASP A 7 6.56 3.18 38.63
N LYS A 8 5.35 3.41 38.10
CA LYS A 8 5.14 3.61 36.65
C LYS A 8 5.67 4.96 36.15
N ALA A 9 6.22 5.78 37.04
CA ALA A 9 6.78 7.09 36.69
C ALA A 9 7.85 7.03 35.58
N TYR A 10 8.64 5.95 35.49
CA TYR A 10 9.65 5.79 34.43
C TYR A 10 9.03 5.73 33.01
N LEU A 11 7.75 5.35 32.89
CA LEU A 11 7.07 5.31 31.59
C LEU A 11 6.88 6.71 31.02
N GLN A 12 6.89 7.74 31.87
CA GLN A 12 6.82 9.13 31.43
C GLN A 12 8.01 9.49 30.53
N ASP A 13 9.20 8.97 30.85
CA ASP A 13 10.43 9.20 30.09
C ASP A 13 10.45 8.47 28.73
N LEU A 14 9.56 7.49 28.56
CA LEU A 14 9.43 6.68 27.35
C LEU A 14 8.20 7.05 26.51
N LYS A 15 7.38 8.00 26.99
CA LYS A 15 6.15 8.42 26.32
C LYS A 15 6.46 8.86 24.90
N ILE A 16 5.67 8.35 23.95
CA ILE A 16 5.72 8.78 22.55
C ILE A 16 4.84 10.01 22.38
N ASP A 17 5.37 11.06 21.75
CA ASP A 17 4.59 12.22 21.34
C ASP A 17 3.82 11.93 20.04
N ILE A 18 2.51 12.17 20.02
CA ILE A 18 1.66 11.84 18.87
C ILE A 18 1.18 13.15 18.22
N GLN A 19 1.73 13.47 17.05
CA GLN A 19 1.53 14.72 16.33
C GLN A 19 0.67 14.49 15.09
N THR A 20 -0.63 14.33 15.27
CA THR A 20 -1.59 14.22 14.15
C THR A 20 -2.77 15.16 14.38
N SER A 21 -3.31 15.66 13.27
CA SER A 21 -4.53 16.49 13.26
C SER A 21 -5.82 15.67 13.20
N LYS A 22 -5.74 14.35 12.98
CA LYS A 22 -6.87 13.44 12.82
C LYS A 22 -7.08 12.61 14.08
N ASP A 23 -8.19 12.85 14.79
CA ASP A 23 -8.54 12.13 16.03
C ASP A 23 -8.53 10.60 15.89
N VAL A 24 -8.98 10.08 14.74
CA VAL A 24 -8.99 8.63 14.47
C VAL A 24 -7.57 8.08 14.42
N PHE A 25 -6.63 8.80 13.82
CA PHE A 25 -5.23 8.38 13.74
C PHE A 25 -4.57 8.52 15.11
N TYR A 26 -4.84 9.62 15.81
CA TYR A 26 -4.37 9.82 17.19
C TYR A 26 -4.78 8.64 18.08
N GLN A 27 -6.05 8.25 18.02
CA GLN A 27 -6.58 7.13 18.80
C GLN A 27 -5.86 5.82 18.45
N GLU A 28 -5.71 5.48 17.17
CA GLU A 28 -5.10 4.22 16.74
C GLU A 28 -3.61 4.13 17.16
N LEU A 29 -2.87 5.23 17.01
CA LEU A 29 -1.47 5.35 17.44
C LEU A 29 -1.36 5.25 18.96
N ALA A 30 -2.17 6.00 19.72
CA ALA A 30 -2.16 5.99 21.18
C ALA A 30 -2.49 4.60 21.75
N LEU A 31 -3.44 3.88 21.14
CA LEU A 31 -3.79 2.51 21.54
C LEU A 31 -2.64 1.52 21.38
N LEU A 32 -1.62 1.81 20.57
CA LEU A 32 -0.38 1.05 20.50
C LEU A 32 0.67 1.64 21.47
N PHE A 33 1.02 2.91 21.30
CA PHE A 33 2.21 3.49 21.90
C PHE A 33 2.08 3.76 23.41
N ASP A 34 0.87 3.93 23.94
CA ASP A 34 0.66 4.05 25.40
C ASP A 34 0.64 2.69 26.11
N LYS A 35 0.73 1.58 25.37
CA LYS A 35 0.83 0.25 26.01
C LYS A 35 2.14 0.13 26.76
N GLN A 36 2.06 -0.12 28.07
CA GLN A 36 3.24 -0.35 28.90
C GLN A 36 4.19 -1.43 28.34
N GLN A 37 3.64 -2.48 27.72
CA GLN A 37 4.44 -3.52 27.05
C GLN A 37 5.27 -2.95 25.90
N PHE A 38 4.70 -2.08 25.07
CA PHE A 38 5.42 -1.44 23.97
C PHE A 38 6.48 -0.48 24.52
N LEU A 39 6.11 0.38 25.48
CA LEU A 39 7.05 1.32 26.10
C LEU A 39 8.26 0.61 26.71
N ASN A 40 8.06 -0.54 27.36
CA ASN A 40 9.15 -1.34 27.90
C ASN A 40 10.08 -1.91 26.81
N LEU A 41 9.57 -2.18 25.60
CA LEU A 41 10.39 -2.65 24.48
C LEU A 41 11.28 -1.54 23.89
N LEU A 42 10.87 -0.27 23.99
CA LEU A 42 11.61 0.85 23.39
C LEU A 42 13.06 0.95 23.86
N SER A 43 13.32 0.68 25.15
CA SER A 43 14.68 0.73 25.68
C SER A 43 15.58 -0.32 25.02
N ASP A 44 15.07 -1.55 24.88
CA ASP A 44 15.79 -2.63 24.22
C ASP A 44 15.97 -2.35 22.72
N LEU A 45 14.94 -1.83 22.05
CA LEU A 45 14.98 -1.48 20.63
C LEU A 45 16.01 -0.38 20.35
N ARG A 46 15.97 0.73 21.10
CA ARG A 46 16.94 1.82 20.96
C ARG A 46 18.37 1.35 21.23
N GLN A 47 18.56 0.42 22.17
CA GLN A 47 19.87 -0.20 22.37
C GLN A 47 20.30 -1.08 21.19
N THR A 48 19.40 -1.93 20.67
CA THR A 48 19.66 -2.80 19.51
C THR A 48 20.06 -1.98 18.28
N TYR A 49 19.35 -0.89 17.99
CA TYR A 49 19.60 -0.03 16.83
C TYR A 49 20.53 1.16 17.11
N LYS A 50 21.20 1.15 18.28
CA LYS A 50 22.18 2.17 18.72
C LYS A 50 21.65 3.61 18.61
N VAL A 51 20.37 3.82 18.95
CA VAL A 51 19.75 5.15 19.05
C VAL A 51 20.24 5.81 20.33
N VAL A 52 21.27 6.65 20.20
CA VAL A 52 21.87 7.39 21.32
C VAL A 52 21.06 8.66 21.60
N ASP A 53 20.75 9.40 20.56
CA ASP A 53 19.95 10.62 20.59
C ASP A 53 18.73 10.45 19.68
N LEU A 54 17.61 11.05 20.07
CA LEU A 54 16.37 10.98 19.29
C LEU A 54 16.45 11.93 18.10
N PHE A 55 16.01 11.45 16.94
CA PHE A 55 15.96 12.26 15.73
C PHE A 55 14.83 13.30 15.83
N PRO A 56 15.02 14.50 15.26
CA PRO A 56 13.91 15.42 15.03
C PRO A 56 12.90 14.76 14.09
N LEU A 57 11.61 14.78 14.44
CA LEU A 57 10.57 14.12 13.66
C LEU A 57 10.50 14.62 12.20
N ASN A 58 10.75 15.91 11.97
CA ASN A 58 10.73 16.51 10.62
C ASN A 58 11.89 16.06 9.73
N ASP A 59 12.97 15.56 10.32
CA ASP A 59 14.19 15.15 9.62
C ASP A 59 14.33 13.61 9.61
N PHE A 60 13.27 12.89 10.02
CA PHE A 60 13.29 11.44 10.24
C PHE A 60 13.79 10.64 9.03
N GLU A 61 13.30 10.93 7.81
CA GLU A 61 13.71 10.17 6.62
C GLU A 61 15.20 10.35 6.31
N GLU A 62 15.71 11.58 6.39
CA GLU A 62 17.11 11.90 6.10
C GLU A 62 18.05 11.33 7.17
N GLU A 63 17.72 11.53 8.45
CA GLU A 63 18.49 11.00 9.57
C GLU A 63 18.47 9.47 9.62
N LEU A 64 17.35 8.84 9.31
CA LEU A 64 17.28 7.37 9.22
C LEU A 64 18.12 6.85 8.07
N ASP A 65 18.04 7.46 6.89
CA ASP A 65 18.84 7.06 5.72
C ASP A 65 20.34 7.17 6.02
N THR A 66 20.79 8.31 6.56
CA THR A 66 22.17 8.52 7.04
C THR A 66 22.54 7.52 8.13
N HIS A 67 21.66 7.27 9.11
CA HIS A 67 21.95 6.32 10.20
C HIS A 67 22.14 4.89 9.70
N LEU A 68 21.37 4.50 8.68
CA LEU A 68 21.42 3.18 8.06
C LEU A 68 22.56 3.02 7.03
N HIS A 69 22.99 4.10 6.34
CA HIS A 69 23.96 4.04 5.24
C HIS A 69 25.35 4.64 5.56
N ASP A 70 25.43 5.73 6.33
CA ASP A 70 26.70 6.43 6.62
C ASP A 70 27.46 5.82 7.80
N ASN A 71 26.75 5.23 8.76
CA ASN A 71 27.39 4.41 9.76
C ASN A 71 27.77 3.10 9.08
N HIS A 72 29.07 2.78 9.02
CA HIS A 72 29.62 1.49 8.61
C HIS A 72 29.12 0.33 9.49
N PHE A 73 27.81 0.08 9.54
CA PHE A 73 27.18 -1.08 10.15
C PHE A 73 27.41 -2.27 9.22
N GLU A 74 28.66 -2.73 9.18
CA GLU A 74 28.99 -4.12 8.80
C GLU A 74 28.52 -5.12 9.89
N GLU A 75 27.88 -4.63 10.96
CA GLU A 75 27.37 -5.45 12.04
C GLU A 75 25.98 -5.96 11.70
N SER A 76 25.90 -7.28 11.51
CA SER A 76 24.65 -8.02 11.53
C SER A 76 23.89 -7.77 12.82
N VAL A 77 22.58 -7.56 12.72
CA VAL A 77 21.69 -7.44 13.88
C VAL A 77 20.99 -8.78 14.08
N ASN A 78 20.91 -9.23 15.33
CA ASN A 78 20.10 -10.39 15.73
C ASN A 78 18.95 -9.94 16.63
N VAL A 79 17.72 -10.27 16.23
CA VAL A 79 16.53 -9.94 17.02
C VAL A 79 16.40 -10.92 18.18
N ASN A 80 16.47 -10.40 19.40
CA ASN A 80 16.19 -11.20 20.59
C ASN A 80 14.68 -11.55 20.69
N LEU A 81 14.28 -12.65 20.04
CA LEU A 81 12.89 -13.10 20.00
C LEU A 81 12.28 -13.43 21.38
N SER A 82 13.08 -13.60 22.42
CA SER A 82 12.58 -13.89 23.77
C SER A 82 11.83 -12.73 24.42
N LYS A 83 12.00 -11.49 23.91
CA LYS A 83 11.28 -10.31 24.40
C LYS A 83 9.82 -10.22 23.93
N TYR A 84 9.42 -11.05 22.97
CA TYR A 84 8.07 -11.05 22.36
C TYR A 84 7.22 -12.22 22.86
N TYR A 85 6.01 -11.95 23.37
CA TYR A 85 5.15 -13.00 23.92
C TYR A 85 4.64 -13.95 22.83
N LYS A 86 4.42 -13.44 21.62
CA LYS A 86 3.89 -14.23 20.49
C LYS A 86 4.95 -14.85 19.59
N ALA A 87 6.25 -14.81 19.94
CA ALA A 87 7.31 -15.39 19.10
C ALA A 87 7.06 -16.88 18.76
N LYS A 88 6.50 -17.66 19.70
CA LYS A 88 6.13 -19.07 19.45
C LYS A 88 4.98 -19.22 18.45
N GLU A 89 4.02 -18.31 18.48
CA GLU A 89 2.91 -18.29 17.53
C GLU A 89 3.41 -17.88 16.15
N LEU A 90 4.27 -16.87 16.08
CA LEU A 90 4.93 -16.43 14.84
C LEU A 90 5.66 -17.61 14.17
N LYS A 91 6.46 -18.37 14.92
CA LYS A 91 7.16 -19.56 14.40
C LYS A 91 6.22 -20.57 13.74
N LYS A 92 5.00 -20.72 14.26
CA LYS A 92 4.00 -21.66 13.76
C LYS A 92 3.29 -21.12 12.51
N SER A 93 2.93 -19.85 12.52
CA SER A 93 2.12 -19.22 11.47
C SER A 93 2.96 -18.76 10.27
N PHE A 94 4.19 -18.31 10.52
CA PHE A 94 5.10 -17.72 9.54
C PHE A 94 6.54 -18.24 9.76
N PRO A 95 6.81 -19.52 9.49
CA PRO A 95 8.09 -20.16 9.83
C PRO A 95 9.29 -19.52 9.10
N ASP A 96 9.13 -19.11 7.84
CA ASP A 96 10.21 -18.50 7.04
C ASP A 96 10.58 -17.12 7.59
N PHE A 97 9.57 -16.30 7.93
CA PHE A 97 9.77 -15.00 8.56
C PHE A 97 10.40 -15.12 9.95
N TYR A 98 9.99 -16.13 10.73
CA TYR A 98 10.64 -16.44 12.00
C TYR A 98 12.11 -16.84 11.80
N SER A 99 12.43 -17.63 10.76
CA SER A 99 13.81 -18.00 10.44
C SER A 99 14.64 -16.77 10.10
N PHE A 100 14.12 -15.90 9.23
CA PHE A 100 14.76 -14.64 8.87
C PHE A 100 15.12 -13.81 10.11
N LEU A 101 14.16 -13.61 11.03
CA LEU A 101 14.39 -12.88 12.28
C LEU A 101 15.38 -13.56 13.25
N SER A 102 15.57 -14.87 13.13
CA SER A 102 16.49 -15.64 13.98
C SER A 102 17.94 -15.58 13.49
N ASP A 103 18.11 -15.32 12.19
CA ASP A 103 19.41 -15.26 11.54
C ASP A 103 20.00 -13.84 11.66
N GLU A 104 21.32 -13.75 11.53
CA GLU A 104 22.04 -12.47 11.46
C GLU A 104 21.86 -11.87 10.07
N ASN A 105 21.20 -10.71 9.98
CA ASN A 105 20.95 -10.01 8.72
C ASN A 105 21.36 -8.54 8.80
N ASN A 106 21.38 -7.88 7.63
CA ASN A 106 21.71 -6.46 7.51
C ASN A 106 20.68 -5.61 8.28
N MET A 107 21.17 -4.53 8.89
CA MET A 107 20.36 -3.68 9.77
C MET A 107 19.07 -3.15 9.12
N PRO A 108 19.05 -2.63 7.88
CA PRO A 108 17.82 -2.09 7.29
C PRO A 108 16.72 -3.14 7.18
N GLU A 109 17.04 -4.31 6.62
CA GLU A 109 16.07 -5.40 6.46
C GLU A 109 15.62 -5.97 7.81
N MET A 110 16.52 -5.98 8.79
CA MET A 110 16.20 -6.47 10.13
C MET A 110 15.31 -5.50 10.92
N LEU A 111 15.51 -4.18 10.75
CA LEU A 111 14.66 -3.15 11.35
C LEU A 111 13.21 -3.29 10.87
N ASP A 112 13.01 -3.33 9.55
CA ASP A 112 11.70 -3.52 8.94
C ASP A 112 11.03 -4.81 9.43
N ALA A 113 11.79 -5.91 9.48
CA ALA A 113 11.29 -7.18 9.95
C ALA A 113 10.92 -7.15 11.44
N GLU A 114 11.71 -6.51 12.30
CA GLU A 114 11.40 -6.37 13.71
C GLU A 114 10.17 -5.47 13.93
N CYS A 115 10.01 -4.39 13.17
CA CYS A 115 8.81 -3.55 13.19
C CYS A 115 7.55 -4.32 12.75
N ASN A 116 7.67 -5.21 11.75
CA ASN A 116 6.60 -6.14 11.38
C ASN A 116 6.31 -7.17 12.49
N LEU A 117 7.33 -7.65 13.20
CA LEU A 117 7.15 -8.50 14.38
C LEU A 117 6.40 -7.76 15.50
N ILE A 118 6.72 -6.49 15.75
CA ILE A 118 6.01 -5.65 16.72
C ILE A 118 4.55 -5.49 16.28
N CYS A 119 4.27 -5.29 14.99
CA CYS A 119 2.91 -5.28 14.47
C CYS A 119 2.17 -6.60 14.81
N PHE A 120 2.79 -7.75 14.58
CA PHE A 120 2.22 -9.06 14.92
C PHE A 120 1.99 -9.22 16.45
N GLU A 121 2.98 -8.84 17.26
CA GLU A 121 2.91 -8.88 18.73
C GLU A 121 1.68 -8.11 19.24
N PHE A 122 1.42 -6.91 18.70
CA PHE A 122 0.34 -6.04 19.16
C PHE A 122 -0.97 -6.14 18.35
N ASN A 123 -1.08 -7.10 17.41
CA ASN A 123 -2.22 -7.22 16.51
C ASN A 123 -2.49 -5.90 15.75
N ARG A 124 -1.45 -5.36 15.12
CA ARG A 124 -1.51 -4.17 14.29
C ARG A 124 -1.22 -4.55 12.83
N PRO A 125 -1.86 -3.90 11.86
CA PRO A 125 -1.54 -4.13 10.45
C PRO A 125 -0.16 -3.56 10.06
N PRO A 126 0.42 -4.00 8.93
CA PRO A 126 1.76 -3.57 8.49
C PRO A 126 1.92 -2.06 8.25
N TYR A 127 0.85 -1.30 8.00
CA TYR A 127 0.95 0.15 7.85
C TYR A 127 1.33 0.90 9.15
N PHE A 128 1.50 0.19 10.27
CA PHE A 128 2.08 0.74 11.50
C PHE A 128 3.62 0.72 11.53
N VAL A 129 4.27 0.02 10.59
CA VAL A 129 5.74 -0.16 10.59
C VAL A 129 6.48 1.18 10.66
N GLU A 130 6.19 2.11 9.74
CA GLU A 130 6.84 3.42 9.71
C GLU A 130 6.58 4.23 11.00
N ALA A 131 5.37 4.14 11.57
CA ALA A 131 5.06 4.81 12.84
C ALA A 131 5.82 4.17 14.03
N ILE A 132 6.07 2.86 13.99
CA ILE A 132 6.88 2.18 15.01
C ILE A 132 8.35 2.62 14.89
N GLU A 133 8.89 2.78 13.69
CA GLU A 133 10.23 3.31 13.48
C GLU A 133 10.36 4.73 14.01
N GLN A 134 9.43 5.63 13.66
CA GLN A 134 9.37 6.98 14.22
C GLN A 134 9.34 6.95 15.76
N ALA A 135 8.55 6.07 16.38
CA ALA A 135 8.51 5.93 17.83
C ALA A 135 9.86 5.48 18.43
N ILE A 136 10.57 4.57 17.75
CA ILE A 136 11.89 4.08 18.16
C ILE A 136 12.93 5.22 18.06
N PHE A 137 13.03 5.86 16.90
CA PHE A 137 14.11 6.80 16.58
C PHE A 137 13.84 8.24 17.00
N CYS A 138 12.60 8.72 16.91
CA CYS A 138 12.24 10.10 17.22
C CYS A 138 11.63 10.27 18.62
N GLY A 139 11.07 9.18 19.19
CA GLY A 139 10.24 9.29 20.40
C GLY A 139 8.95 10.09 20.15
N ALA A 140 8.62 10.33 18.89
CA ALA A 140 7.45 11.02 18.42
C ALA A 140 6.97 10.37 17.13
N VAL A 141 5.70 10.51 16.79
CA VAL A 141 5.08 9.97 15.58
C VAL A 141 4.12 11.00 15.00
N ASP A 142 3.96 11.00 13.69
CA ASP A 142 2.97 11.83 13.00
C ASP A 142 2.05 11.00 12.10
N ASP A 143 1.16 11.70 11.38
CA ASP A 143 0.29 11.09 10.37
C ASP A 143 0.85 11.16 8.94
N THR A 144 2.09 11.62 8.77
CA THR A 144 2.75 11.67 7.45
C THR A 144 2.95 10.26 6.91
N HIS A 145 3.30 9.33 7.80
CA HIS A 145 3.66 7.95 7.49
C HIS A 145 2.59 6.92 7.88
N PHE A 146 1.69 7.29 8.79
CA PHE A 146 0.55 6.46 9.15
C PHE A 146 -0.53 6.47 8.05
N LYS A 147 -0.37 5.57 7.06
CA LYS A 147 -1.24 5.47 5.87
C LYS A 147 -2.08 4.18 5.88
N PRO A 148 -3.24 4.16 6.56
CA PRO A 148 -4.16 3.02 6.52
C PRO A 148 -4.79 2.79 5.14
N THR A 149 -4.82 3.82 4.30
CA THR A 149 -5.23 3.74 2.88
C THR A 149 -4.18 4.39 2.02
N GLU A 150 -3.71 3.72 0.96
CA GLU A 150 -2.73 4.31 0.05
C GLU A 150 -2.79 3.74 -1.36
N ALA A 151 -2.56 4.59 -2.35
CA ALA A 151 -2.31 4.21 -3.73
C ALA A 151 -0.80 4.11 -4.00
N LYS A 152 -0.33 2.92 -4.41
CA LYS A 152 1.07 2.67 -4.77
C LYS A 152 1.19 1.95 -6.11
N VAL A 153 2.29 2.21 -6.81
CA VAL A 153 2.68 1.42 -7.99
C VAL A 153 3.33 0.14 -7.49
N ILE A 154 2.75 -1.01 -7.83
CA ILE A 154 3.30 -2.31 -7.48
C ILE A 154 4.25 -2.75 -8.60
N ASN A 155 5.50 -3.03 -8.21
CA ASN A 155 6.44 -3.81 -8.99
C ASN A 155 6.33 -5.28 -8.58
N PHE A 156 5.81 -6.12 -9.47
CA PHE A 156 5.61 -7.53 -9.19
C PHE A 156 6.92 -8.34 -9.25
N GLU A 157 7.95 -7.85 -9.93
CA GLU A 157 9.26 -8.49 -9.96
C GLU A 157 9.92 -8.47 -8.57
N GLU A 158 9.80 -7.34 -7.86
CA GLU A 158 10.24 -7.20 -6.46
C GLU A 158 9.49 -8.12 -5.49
N MET A 159 8.29 -8.57 -5.87
CA MET A 159 7.48 -9.52 -5.10
C MET A 159 7.77 -10.99 -5.42
N GLY A 160 8.81 -11.28 -6.21
CA GLY A 160 9.16 -12.64 -6.64
C GLY A 160 8.10 -13.28 -7.55
N ALA A 161 7.18 -12.49 -8.08
CA ALA A 161 6.19 -12.94 -9.05
C ALA A 161 6.79 -12.96 -10.46
N TRP A 162 6.09 -13.60 -11.39
CA TRP A 162 6.49 -13.56 -12.81
C TRP A 162 6.45 -12.11 -13.28
N SER A 163 7.39 -11.73 -14.14
CA SER A 163 7.45 -10.36 -14.67
C SER A 163 6.11 -9.99 -15.31
N THR A 164 5.44 -9.02 -14.69
CA THR A 164 4.17 -8.49 -15.16
C THR A 164 4.27 -6.97 -15.21
N LEU A 165 3.47 -6.38 -16.11
CA LEU A 165 3.38 -4.91 -16.22
C LEU A 165 2.97 -4.31 -14.87
N GLU A 166 3.62 -3.22 -14.50
CA GLU A 166 3.36 -2.48 -13.27
C GLU A 166 1.92 -1.99 -13.22
N ARG A 167 1.35 -1.92 -12.01
CA ARG A 167 -0.03 -1.49 -11.80
C ARG A 167 -0.12 -0.57 -10.62
N VAL A 168 -1.12 0.31 -10.62
CA VAL A 168 -1.50 1.00 -9.38
C VAL A 168 -2.44 0.10 -8.59
N ALA A 169 -2.11 -0.13 -7.33
CA ALA A 169 -3.01 -0.73 -6.36
C ALA A 169 -3.39 0.29 -5.30
N ILE A 170 -4.61 0.18 -4.79
CA ILE A 170 -5.05 0.93 -3.61
C ILE A 170 -5.16 -0.09 -2.48
N PHE A 171 -4.30 0.05 -1.49
CA PHE A 171 -4.36 -0.72 -0.26
C PHE A 171 -5.37 -0.05 0.66
N VAL A 172 -6.33 -0.84 1.15
CA VAL A 172 -7.45 -0.34 1.95
C VAL A 172 -7.48 -1.13 3.25
N SER A 173 -7.44 -0.43 4.38
CA SER A 173 -7.66 -1.01 5.70
C SER A 173 -9.16 -1.10 6.05
N PRO A 174 -9.55 -1.93 7.02
CA PRO A 174 -10.89 -1.90 7.59
C PRO A 174 -11.29 -0.56 8.25
N THR A 175 -10.32 0.31 8.56
CA THR A 175 -10.54 1.65 9.14
C THR A 175 -10.66 2.74 8.08
N SER A 176 -10.44 2.40 6.80
CA SER A 176 -10.51 3.35 5.69
C SER A 176 -11.93 3.88 5.50
N THR A 177 -12.06 5.20 5.36
CA THR A 177 -13.34 5.84 5.05
C THR A 177 -13.54 5.94 3.54
N TYR A 178 -14.78 6.26 3.14
CA TYR A 178 -15.08 6.55 1.73
C TYR A 178 -14.23 7.70 1.18
N GLU A 179 -14.01 8.75 1.98
CA GLU A 179 -13.23 9.91 1.54
C GLU A 179 -11.75 9.55 1.41
N ASP A 180 -11.19 8.72 2.31
CA ASP A 180 -9.80 8.24 2.17
C ASP A 180 -9.63 7.44 0.85
N VAL A 181 -10.52 6.50 0.58
CA VAL A 181 -10.48 5.69 -0.66
C VAL A 181 -10.65 6.56 -1.90
N LYS A 182 -11.55 7.55 -1.85
CA LYS A 182 -11.80 8.49 -2.95
C LYS A 182 -10.60 9.39 -3.22
N GLU A 183 -9.90 9.84 -2.18
CA GLU A 183 -8.66 10.60 -2.31
C GLU A 183 -7.56 9.75 -2.94
N GLU A 184 -7.32 8.54 -2.44
CA GLU A 184 -6.33 7.62 -2.99
C GLU A 184 -6.67 7.19 -4.42
N PHE A 185 -7.95 7.05 -4.75
CA PHE A 185 -8.38 6.80 -6.13
C PHE A 185 -8.08 7.98 -7.06
N ARG A 186 -8.17 9.22 -6.56
CA ARG A 186 -7.75 10.41 -7.31
C ARG A 186 -6.23 10.38 -7.52
N LYS A 187 -5.44 10.06 -6.49
CA LYS A 187 -3.98 9.92 -6.60
C LYS A 187 -3.59 8.82 -7.59
N ALA A 188 -4.25 7.67 -7.53
CA ALA A 188 -4.06 6.57 -8.47
C ALA A 188 -4.30 6.97 -9.93
N LYS A 189 -5.35 7.76 -10.20
CA LYS A 189 -5.61 8.30 -11.54
C LYS A 189 -4.51 9.25 -12.02
N GLU A 190 -3.95 10.06 -11.13
CA GLU A 190 -2.83 10.95 -11.49
C GLU A 190 -1.55 10.14 -11.73
N LEU A 191 -1.24 9.13 -10.91
CA LEU A 191 -0.12 8.21 -11.14
C LEU A 191 -0.20 7.55 -12.52
N MET A 192 -1.38 7.07 -12.93
CA MET A 192 -1.56 6.50 -14.28
C MET A 192 -1.29 7.48 -15.42
N LYS A 193 -1.43 8.80 -15.19
CA LYS A 193 -1.15 9.83 -16.20
C LYS A 193 0.31 10.28 -16.20
N SER A 194 0.93 10.37 -15.02
CA SER A 194 2.25 10.96 -14.85
C SER A 194 3.40 9.96 -14.83
N ASP A 195 3.16 8.72 -14.35
CA ASP A 195 4.19 7.70 -14.22
C ASP A 195 4.45 7.03 -15.58
N LYS A 196 5.70 7.10 -16.05
CA LYS A 196 6.12 6.53 -17.33
C LYS A 196 5.96 5.01 -17.38
N ARG A 197 6.08 4.31 -16.25
CA ARG A 197 5.92 2.85 -16.17
C ARG A 197 4.50 2.42 -16.53
N LEU A 198 3.52 3.28 -16.22
CA LEU A 198 2.10 3.03 -16.45
C LEU A 198 1.60 3.56 -17.80
N SER A 199 2.49 4.16 -18.60
CA SER A 199 2.13 4.80 -19.88
C SER A 199 1.61 3.84 -20.96
N TYR A 200 1.75 2.53 -20.75
CA TYR A 200 1.29 1.48 -21.67
C TYR A 200 -0.24 1.45 -21.83
N TYR A 201 -1.00 2.01 -20.88
CA TYR A 201 -2.46 2.05 -20.94
C TYR A 201 -3.00 3.45 -20.62
N GLN A 202 -3.62 4.07 -21.61
CA GLN A 202 -4.39 5.29 -21.43
C GLN A 202 -5.88 4.96 -21.43
N PRO A 203 -6.58 5.13 -20.29
CA PRO A 203 -8.03 4.90 -20.22
C PRO A 203 -8.74 5.79 -21.22
N ARG A 204 -9.48 5.19 -22.15
CA ARG A 204 -10.31 5.93 -23.10
C ARG A 204 -11.60 6.36 -22.43
N VAL A 205 -12.02 7.60 -22.67
CA VAL A 205 -13.36 8.04 -22.30
C VAL A 205 -14.37 7.23 -23.12
N ASP A 206 -15.43 6.75 -22.47
CA ASP A 206 -16.52 6.10 -23.19
C ASP A 206 -17.28 7.12 -24.02
N LEU A 207 -16.89 7.24 -25.29
CA LEU A 207 -17.55 8.08 -26.29
C LEU A 207 -18.55 7.29 -27.14
N ALA A 208 -18.71 5.98 -26.89
CA ALA A 208 -19.48 5.07 -27.75
C ALA A 208 -20.34 4.12 -26.89
N PRO A 209 -21.46 4.61 -26.32
CA PRO A 209 -22.27 3.85 -25.35
C PRO A 209 -22.87 2.55 -25.91
N ASN A 210 -22.90 2.39 -27.24
CA ASN A 210 -23.41 1.20 -27.94
C ASN A 210 -22.31 0.34 -28.58
N ILE A 211 -21.09 0.36 -28.01
CA ILE A 211 -19.91 -0.31 -28.60
C ILE A 211 -20.14 -1.80 -28.91
N ARG A 212 -20.94 -2.51 -28.10
CA ARG A 212 -21.28 -3.93 -28.32
C ARG A 212 -22.05 -4.13 -29.63
N LYS A 213 -23.05 -3.28 -29.87
CA LYS A 213 -23.87 -3.26 -31.09
C LYS A 213 -23.00 -2.91 -32.30
N TYR A 214 -22.12 -1.93 -32.18
CA TYR A 214 -21.23 -1.51 -33.27
C TYR A 214 -20.22 -2.61 -33.63
N ARG A 215 -19.66 -3.30 -32.62
CA ARG A 215 -18.77 -4.45 -32.81
C ARG A 215 -19.45 -5.60 -33.54
N ASP A 216 -20.70 -5.95 -33.17
CA ASP A 216 -21.45 -7.02 -33.85
C ASP A 216 -21.64 -6.71 -35.34
N TRP A 217 -22.10 -5.50 -35.64
CA TRP A 217 -22.30 -5.05 -37.01
C TRP A 217 -21.01 -4.98 -37.82
N TYR A 218 -19.90 -4.56 -37.20
CA TYR A 218 -18.57 -4.58 -37.82
C TYR A 218 -18.16 -6.00 -38.24
N TRP A 219 -18.32 -7.00 -37.37
CA TRP A 219 -17.99 -8.39 -37.71
C TRP A 219 -18.91 -8.97 -38.78
N LYS A 220 -20.21 -8.65 -38.75
CA LYS A 220 -21.13 -9.01 -39.85
C LYS A 220 -20.74 -8.39 -41.18
N ARG A 221 -20.20 -7.16 -41.18
CA ARG A 221 -19.62 -6.52 -42.38
C ARG A 221 -18.38 -7.24 -42.89
N ILE A 222 -17.47 -7.65 -42.00
CA ILE A 222 -16.29 -8.47 -42.36
C ILE A 222 -16.71 -9.79 -43.01
N GLN A 223 -17.81 -10.40 -42.54
CA GLN A 223 -18.38 -11.63 -43.13
C GLN A 223 -19.06 -11.42 -44.49
N GLY A 224 -19.04 -10.21 -45.05
CA GLY A 224 -19.59 -9.91 -46.37
C GLY A 224 -21.07 -9.50 -46.39
N ARG A 225 -21.76 -9.43 -45.24
CA ARG A 225 -23.16 -8.95 -45.19
C ARG A 225 -23.22 -7.47 -45.56
N THR A 226 -24.23 -7.04 -46.30
CA THR A 226 -24.40 -5.60 -46.61
C THR A 226 -24.94 -4.83 -45.41
N TYR A 227 -24.77 -3.50 -45.38
CA TYR A 227 -25.35 -2.67 -44.30
C TYR A 227 -26.87 -2.82 -44.18
N GLN A 228 -27.54 -2.99 -45.32
CA GLN A 228 -28.98 -3.20 -45.37
C GLN A 228 -29.39 -4.51 -44.70
N VAL A 229 -28.75 -5.64 -45.09
CA VAL A 229 -29.02 -6.96 -44.49
C VAL A 229 -28.81 -6.94 -42.98
N ILE A 230 -27.76 -6.26 -42.50
CA ILE A 230 -27.48 -6.15 -41.08
C ILE A 230 -28.56 -5.33 -40.35
N ALA A 231 -29.05 -4.26 -40.97
CA ALA A 231 -30.12 -3.44 -40.40
C ALA A 231 -31.44 -4.23 -40.33
N ASP A 232 -31.82 -4.90 -41.43
CA ASP A 232 -33.06 -5.66 -41.53
C ASP A 232 -33.10 -6.80 -40.50
N GLU A 233 -32.03 -7.60 -40.40
CA GLU A 233 -31.91 -8.66 -39.41
C GLU A 233 -31.89 -8.14 -37.97
N TRP A 234 -31.39 -6.91 -37.77
CA TRP A 234 -31.38 -6.30 -36.44
C TRP A 234 -32.78 -5.88 -36.01
N VAL A 235 -33.53 -5.24 -36.90
CA VAL A 235 -34.93 -4.84 -36.69
C VAL A 235 -35.80 -6.06 -36.45
N GLU A 236 -35.61 -7.13 -37.21
CA GLU A 236 -36.35 -8.39 -37.03
C GLU A 236 -36.11 -9.02 -35.64
N LYS A 237 -34.88 -8.91 -35.11
CA LYS A 237 -34.53 -9.44 -33.79
C LYS A 237 -34.83 -8.49 -32.63
N HIS A 238 -35.07 -7.21 -32.91
CA HIS A 238 -35.28 -6.17 -31.91
C HIS A 238 -36.51 -5.36 -32.32
N GLU A 239 -37.69 -5.92 -32.08
CA GLU A 239 -39.00 -5.43 -32.55
C GLU A 239 -39.34 -3.97 -32.18
N ASN A 240 -38.56 -3.33 -31.29
CA ASN A 240 -38.74 -1.95 -30.84
C ASN A 240 -37.62 -0.99 -31.29
N GLU A 241 -36.67 -1.44 -32.11
CA GLU A 241 -35.60 -0.58 -32.62
C GLU A 241 -35.79 -0.27 -34.10
N THR A 242 -35.92 1.01 -34.42
CA THR A 242 -35.82 1.47 -35.81
C THR A 242 -34.35 1.67 -36.18
N THR A 243 -33.71 0.61 -36.68
CA THR A 243 -32.35 0.67 -37.20
C THR A 243 -32.37 0.72 -38.73
N THR A 244 -31.70 1.70 -39.32
CA THR A 244 -31.52 1.80 -40.77
C THR A 244 -30.11 1.39 -41.19
N TYR A 245 -29.90 1.15 -42.48
CA TYR A 245 -28.56 0.89 -43.02
C TYR A 245 -27.58 2.05 -42.75
N LEU A 246 -28.07 3.30 -42.64
CA LEU A 246 -27.25 4.47 -42.31
C LEU A 246 -26.73 4.40 -40.88
N ASP A 247 -27.54 3.91 -39.94
CA ASP A 247 -27.13 3.70 -38.56
C ASP A 247 -26.05 2.63 -38.48
N VAL A 248 -26.21 1.52 -39.22
CA VAL A 248 -25.21 0.46 -39.32
C VAL A 248 -23.92 0.99 -39.92
N LEU A 249 -23.98 1.73 -41.02
CA LEU A 249 -22.81 2.36 -41.65
C LEU A 249 -22.06 3.27 -40.68
N LYS A 250 -22.78 4.16 -39.97
CA LYS A 250 -22.19 5.11 -39.02
C LYS A 250 -21.53 4.38 -37.84
N ALA A 251 -22.21 3.37 -37.31
CA ALA A 251 -21.71 2.54 -36.22
C ALA A 251 -20.44 1.76 -36.60
N VAL A 252 -20.44 1.11 -37.76
CA VAL A 252 -19.28 0.38 -38.29
C VAL A 252 -18.08 1.32 -38.46
N LYS A 253 -18.28 2.48 -39.11
CA LYS A 253 -17.23 3.50 -39.25
C LYS A 253 -16.73 4.02 -37.90
N THR A 254 -17.62 4.16 -36.91
CA THR A 254 -17.24 4.58 -35.56
C THR A 254 -16.37 3.53 -34.89
N TYR A 255 -16.73 2.24 -35.02
CA TYR A 255 -15.94 1.14 -34.49
C TYR A 255 -14.58 1.00 -35.18
N GLU A 256 -14.53 1.13 -36.51
CA GLU A 256 -13.29 1.15 -37.28
C GLU A 256 -12.34 2.26 -36.80
N LYS A 257 -12.85 3.47 -36.57
CA LYS A 257 -12.05 4.57 -36.01
C LYS A 257 -11.50 4.23 -34.62
N LEU A 258 -12.30 3.59 -33.76
CA LEU A 258 -11.87 3.16 -32.43
C LEU A 258 -10.81 2.06 -32.46
N LEU A 259 -10.79 1.22 -33.50
CA LEU A 259 -9.74 0.22 -33.71
C LEU A 259 -8.43 0.82 -34.23
N ALA A 260 -8.51 1.94 -34.96
CA ALA A 260 -7.34 2.61 -35.57
C ALA A 260 -6.64 3.61 -34.63
N SER A 261 -7.35 4.10 -33.61
CA SER A 261 -6.79 4.85 -32.47
C SER A 261 -6.16 3.90 -31.47
#